data_AF-A0A538FGN2-F1
#
_entry.id   AF-A0A538FGN2-F1
#
_cell.length_a   1.000
_cell.length_b   1.000
_cell.length_c   1.000
_cell.angle_alpha   90.00
_cell.angle_beta   90.00
_cell.angle_gamma   90.00
#
_symmetry.space_group_name_H-M   'P 1'
#
loop_
_entity.id
_entity.type
_entity.pdbx_description
1 polymer ?
#
loop_
_entity_poly.entity_id
_entity_poly.type
_entity_poly.pdbx_seq_one_letter_code
_entity_poly.pdbx_strand_id
1 'polypeptide(L)' 'MKTLAIYLMCGAATPKLAEAAVEGGADIVELGFPFSDPLADGPVIRRAGERALGEGMRTAACLECLAATRRR' A
#
# COMPACT_ATOMS: atom_id res chain seq x y z
N MET A 1 23.31 10.85 -0.75
CA MET A 1 22.27 10.45 0.24
C MET A 1 21.67 9.14 -0.23
N LYS A 2 21.17 8.27 0.67
CA LYS A 2 20.49 7.02 0.29
C LYS A 2 18.98 7.29 0.16
N THR A 3 18.32 6.58 -0.74
CA THR A 3 16.86 6.64 -0.93
C THR A 3 16.13 5.84 0.16
N LEU A 4 15.07 6.40 0.73
CA LEU A 4 14.12 5.73 1.62
C LEU A 4 12.83 5.42 0.84
N ALA A 5 12.58 4.13 0.61
CA ALA A 5 11.33 3.65 0.02
C ALA A 5 10.46 2.98 1.09
N ILE A 6 9.18 3.39 1.19
CA ILE A 6 8.22 2.86 2.15
C ILE A 6 7.12 2.09 1.41
N TYR A 7 6.99 0.80 1.73
CA TYR A 7 5.95 -0.06 1.19
C TYR A 7 4.69 -0.05 2.05
N LEU A 8 3.53 0.13 1.42
CA LEU A 8 2.20 0.07 2.03
C LEU A 8 1.27 -0.81 1.20
N MET A 9 0.60 -1.77 1.83
CA MET A 9 -0.50 -2.50 1.18
C MET A 9 -1.68 -1.54 0.94
N CYS A 10 -2.32 -1.60 -0.23
CA CYS A 10 -3.53 -0.85 -0.53
C CYS A 10 -4.67 -1.22 0.43
N GLY A 11 -5.36 -0.21 0.94
CA GLY A 11 -6.49 -0.32 1.84
C GLY A 11 -7.04 1.06 2.23
N ALA A 12 -8.08 1.10 3.06
CA ALA A 12 -8.78 2.35 3.38
C ALA A 12 -7.89 3.42 4.04
N ALA A 13 -6.89 3.01 4.82
CA ALA A 13 -5.99 3.93 5.52
C ALA A 13 -4.80 4.40 4.66
N THR A 14 -4.55 3.77 3.51
CA THR A 14 -3.32 3.96 2.72
C THR A 14 -3.06 5.43 2.33
N PRO A 15 -4.04 6.26 1.92
CA PRO A 15 -3.76 7.66 1.60
C PRO A 15 -3.19 8.46 2.77
N LYS A 16 -3.72 8.26 3.99
CA LYS A 16 -3.22 8.95 5.19
C LYS A 16 -1.85 8.43 5.63
N LEU A 17 -1.61 7.13 5.48
CA LEU A 17 -0.31 6.52 5.80
C LEU A 17 0.78 6.96 4.81
N ALA A 18 0.44 7.10 3.54
CA ALA A 18 1.35 7.62 2.52
C ALA A 18 1.71 9.08 2.77
N GLU A 19 0.73 9.93 3.10
CA GLU A 19 0.93 11.32 3.52
C GLU A 19 1.90 11.40 4.71
N ALA A 20 1.64 10.61 5.77
CA ALA A 20 2.53 10.53 6.93
C ALA A 20 3.94 9.99 6.59
N ALA A 21 4.05 9.05 5.66
CA ALA A 21 5.35 8.53 5.21
C ALA A 21 6.17 9.60 4.49
N VAL A 22 5.53 10.42 3.65
CA VAL A 22 6.16 11.56 2.98
C VAL A 22 6.59 12.62 4.00
N GLU A 23 5.72 12.99 4.94
CA GLU A 23 6.06 13.90 6.05
C GLU A 23 7.22 13.37 6.91
N GLY A 24 7.30 12.04 7.07
CA GLY A 24 8.39 11.33 7.74
C GLY A 24 9.69 11.23 6.95
N GLY A 25 9.74 11.74 5.72
CA GLY A 25 10.95 11.79 4.89
C GLY A 25 11.12 10.62 3.91
N ALA A 26 10.06 9.90 3.56
CA ALA A 26 10.11 8.93 2.47
C ALA A 26 10.38 9.64 1.12
N ASP A 27 11.37 9.15 0.38
CA ASP A 27 11.62 9.60 -0.99
C ASP A 27 10.64 8.94 -1.98
N ILE A 28 10.23 7.70 -1.68
CA ILE A 28 9.34 6.87 -2.50
C ILE A 28 8.30 6.19 -1.60
N VAL A 29 7.04 6.18 -2.04
CA VAL A 29 5.98 5.34 -1.46
C VAL A 29 5.55 4.30 -2.48
N GLU A 30 5.62 3.03 -2.09
CA GLU A 30 5.19 1.90 -2.89
C GLU A 30 3.82 1.43 -2.44
N LEU A 31 2.86 1.36 -3.36
CA LEU A 31 1.52 0.85 -3.08
C LEU A 31 1.38 -0.58 -3.58
N GLY A 32 1.31 -1.52 -2.63
CA GLY A 32 1.13 -2.93 -2.90
C GLY A 32 -0.30 -3.27 -3.25
N PHE A 33 -0.50 -3.97 -4.37
CA PHE A 33 -1.80 -4.54 -4.72
C PHE A 33 -1.88 -5.92 -4.08
N PRO A 34 -2.97 -6.23 -3.34
CA PRO A 34 -3.06 -7.52 -2.69
C PRO A 34 -3.30 -8.63 -3.71
N PHE A 35 -2.67 -9.78 -3.50
CA PHE A 35 -2.72 -10.92 -4.42
C PHE A 35 -3.14 -12.19 -3.68
N SER A 36 -3.95 -13.03 -4.34
CA SER A 36 -4.56 -14.22 -3.71
C SER A 36 -3.58 -15.37 -3.51
N ASP A 37 -2.46 -15.40 -4.23
CA ASP A 37 -1.41 -16.40 -4.09
C ASP A 37 -0.03 -15.76 -3.82
N PRO A 38 0.18 -15.15 -2.63
CA PRO A 38 1.36 -14.33 -2.33
C PRO A 38 2.56 -15.20 -1.90
N LEU A 39 3.02 -16.10 -2.76
CA LEU A 39 4.08 -17.07 -2.44
C LEU A 39 5.41 -16.42 -2.04
N ALA A 40 5.73 -15.26 -2.61
CA ALA A 40 6.98 -14.54 -2.35
C ALA A 40 6.97 -13.69 -1.07
N ASP A 41 5.79 -13.45 -0.48
CA ASP A 41 5.64 -12.51 0.62
C ASP A 41 5.85 -13.17 1.98
N GLY A 42 6.44 -12.42 2.91
CA GLY A 42 6.54 -12.81 4.32
C GLY A 42 5.17 -12.75 5.04
N PRO A 43 5.06 -13.36 6.24
CA PRO A 43 3.79 -13.52 6.94
C PRO A 43 3.07 -12.19 7.26
N VAL A 44 3.81 -11.10 7.46
CA VAL A 44 3.22 -9.77 7.72
C VAL A 44 2.51 -9.23 6.48
N ILE A 45 3.17 -9.30 5.32
CA ILE A 45 2.65 -8.79 4.05
C ILE A 45 1.50 -9.68 3.56
N ARG A 46 1.64 -11.01 3.69
CA ARG A 46 0.56 -11.97 3.39
C ARG A 46 -0.71 -11.64 4.16
N ARG A 47 -0.64 -11.44 5.48
CA ARG A 47 -1.81 -11.07 6.31
C ARG A 47 -2.38 -9.71 5.94
N ALA A 48 -1.54 -8.74 5.55
CA ALA A 48 -2.02 -7.45 5.06
C ALA A 48 -2.80 -7.61 3.75
N GLY A 49 -2.29 -8.43 2.83
CA GLY A 49 -2.96 -8.76 1.58
C GLY A 49 -4.28 -9.50 1.80
N GLU A 50 -4.32 -10.49 2.69
CA GLU A 50 -5.55 -11.21 3.07
C GLU A 50 -6.62 -10.27 3.62
N ARG A 51 -6.26 -9.34 4.52
CA ARG A 51 -7.18 -8.32 5.03
C ARG A 51 -7.69 -7.41 3.92
N ALA A 52 -6.79 -6.89 3.08
CA ALA A 52 -7.16 -6.02 1.97
C ALA A 52 -8.10 -6.74 0.97
N LEU A 53 -7.84 -8.01 0.66
CA LEU A 53 -8.73 -8.81 -0.19
C LEU A 53 -10.10 -9.01 0.45
N GLY A 54 -10.15 -9.27 1.77
CA GLY A 54 -11.37 -9.39 2.55
C GLY A 54 -12.20 -8.12 2.60
N GLU A 55 -11.53 -6.96 2.55
CA GLU A 55 -12.15 -5.62 2.45
C GLU A 55 -12.53 -5.22 1.02
N GLY A 56 -12.34 -6.11 0.03
CA GLY A 56 -12.72 -5.86 -1.36
C GLY A 56 -11.69 -5.07 -2.17
N MET A 57 -10.44 -4.92 -1.70
CA MET A 57 -9.38 -4.37 -2.56
C MET A 57 -9.14 -5.31 -3.74
N ARG A 58 -9.54 -4.83 -4.92
CA ARG A 58 -9.27 -5.38 -6.24
C ARG A 58 -8.54 -4.33 -7.05
N THR A 59 -8.07 -4.67 -8.26
CA THR A 59 -7.29 -3.76 -9.11
C THR A 59 -7.93 -2.37 -9.27
N ALA A 60 -9.23 -2.30 -9.55
CA ALA A 60 -9.93 -1.02 -9.67
C ALA A 60 -9.89 -0.18 -8.38
N ALA A 61 -10.22 -0.79 -7.23
CA ALA A 61 -10.17 -0.13 -5.92
C ALA A 61 -8.74 0.29 -5.54
N CYS A 62 -7.72 -0.49 -5.93
CA CYS A 62 -6.32 -0.13 -5.69
C CYS A 62 -5.88 1.06 -6.57
N LEU A 63 -6.37 1.16 -7.81
CA LEU A 63 -6.15 2.32 -8.67
C LEU A 63 -6.87 3.57 -8.14
N GLU A 64 -8.08 3.43 -7.59
CA GLU A 64 -8.78 4.51 -6.89
C GLU A 64 -8.03 4.97 -5.64
N CYS A 65 -7.51 4.01 -4.85
CA CYS A 65 -6.64 4.27 -3.71
C CYS A 65 -5.39 5.06 -4.15
N LEU A 66 -4.71 4.62 -5.21
CA LEU A 66 -3.55 5.33 -5.77
C LEU A 66 -3.91 6.76 -6.18
N ALA A 67 -5.03 6.95 -6.87
CA ALA A 67 -5.50 8.27 -7.29
C ALA A 67 -5.84 9.16 -6.08
N ALA A 68 -6.41 8.60 -5.02
CA ALA A 68 -6.70 9.31 -3.77
C ALA A 68 -5.43 9.70 -3.02
N THR A 69 -4.44 8.79 -2.95
CA THR A 69 -3.12 9.06 -2.36
C THR A 69 -2.41 10.19 -3.09
N ARG A 70 -2.41 10.21 -4.42
CA ARG A 70 -1.72 11.23 -5.22
C ARG A 70 -2.34 12.63 -5.15
N ARG A 71 -3.61 12.75 -4.76
CA ARG A 71 -4.30 14.05 -4.64
C ARG A 71 -4.04 14.79 -3.32
N ARG A 72 -3.41 14.11 -2.36
CA ARG A 72 -2.98 14.67 -1.08
C ARG A 72 -1.53 15.10 -1.21
#